data_AF-A0A968DKG1-F1
#
_entry.id   AF-A0A968DKG1-F1
#
_cell.length_a   1.000
_cell.length_b   1.000
_cell.length_c   1.000
_cell.angle_alpha   90.00
_cell.angle_beta   90.00
_cell.angle_gamma   90.00
#
_symmetry.space_group_name_H-M   'P 1'
#
loop_
_entity.id
_entity.type
_entity.pdbx_description
1 polymer ?
#
loop_
_entity_poly.entity_id
_entity_poly.type
_entity_poly.pdbx_seq_one_letter_code
_entity_poly.pdbx_strand_id
1 'polypeptide(L)' 'MVLCPECDQRVVLRRPKLGQHVVCQECGTELVVVNMKPLELDWADYEDEDWDDDWADEDWDGEE' A
#
# COMPACT_ATOMS: atom_id res chain seq x y z
N MET A 1 15.14 -3.98 11.01
CA MET A 1 15.51 -4.72 9.79
C MET A 1 14.24 -5.40 9.31
N VAL A 2 13.92 -5.28 8.03
CA VAL A 2 12.73 -5.88 7.43
C VAL A 2 13.16 -6.51 6.12
N LEU A 3 12.48 -7.58 5.71
CA LEU A 3 12.75 -8.22 4.43
C LEU A 3 11.82 -7.60 3.38
N CYS A 4 12.32 -7.43 2.17
CA CYS A 4 11.48 -7.09 1.03
C CYS A 4 10.50 -8.24 0.79
N PRO A 5 9.18 -8.00 0.75
CA PRO A 5 8.19 -9.06 0.54
C PRO A 5 8.24 -9.66 -0.88
N GLU A 6 8.96 -9.04 -1.82
CA GLU A 6 9.05 -9.51 -3.20
C GLU A 6 10.31 -10.33 -3.50
N CYS A 7 11.48 -9.91 -2.99
CA CYS A 7 12.77 -10.54 -3.32
C CYS A 7 13.50 -11.13 -2.10
N ASP A 8 12.87 -11.10 -0.92
CA ASP A 8 13.41 -11.58 0.36
C ASP A 8 14.74 -10.93 0.77
N GLN A 9 15.11 -9.80 0.14
CA GLN A 9 16.34 -9.09 0.47
C GLN A 9 16.19 -8.20 1.69
N ARG A 10 17.30 -7.96 2.40
CA ARG A 10 17.29 -7.18 3.63
C ARG A 10 17.21 -5.68 3.33
N VAL A 11 16.11 -5.06 3.74
CA VAL A 11 15.89 -3.61 3.64
C VAL A 11 16.24 -2.93 4.96
N VAL A 12 17.12 -1.93 4.90
CA VAL A 12 17.60 -1.17 6.08
C VAL A 12 17.08 0.25 6.03
N LEU A 13 16.12 0.55 6.91
CA LEU A 13 15.54 1.88 7.06
C LEU A 13 16.08 2.57 8.31
N ARG A 14 16.65 3.79 8.15
CA ARG A 14 17.24 4.55 9.28
C ARG A 14 16.19 5.26 10.13
N ARG A 15 15.17 5.84 9.50
CA ARG A 15 14.10 6.59 10.17
C ARG A 15 12.76 6.32 9.47
N PRO A 16 12.29 5.05 9.45
CA PRO A 16 11.02 4.71 8.81
C PRO A 16 9.90 5.50 9.47
N LYS A 17 8.99 6.03 8.65
CA LYS A 17 7.73 6.64 9.09
C LYS A 17 6.58 5.83 8.50
N LEU A 18 5.48 5.71 9.24
CA LEU A 18 4.24 5.15 8.71
C LEU A 18 3.82 5.91 7.43
N GLY A 19 3.41 5.18 6.39
CA GLY A 19 3.06 5.74 5.08
C GLY A 19 4.24 6.25 4.25
N GLN A 20 5.49 5.96 4.65
CA GLN A 20 6.65 6.36 3.86
C GLN A 20 6.86 5.41 2.67
N HIS A 21 6.95 5.96 1.46
CA HIS A 21 7.37 5.23 0.26
C HIS A 21 8.87 4.95 0.27
N VAL A 22 9.22 3.73 -0.10
CA VAL A 22 10.58 3.21 -0.09
C VAL A 22 10.77 2.26 -1.25
N VAL A 23 11.83 2.47 -2.03
CA VAL A 23 12.14 1.61 -3.17
C VAL A 23 13.20 0.60 -2.78
N CYS A 24 12.92 -0.69 -2.99
CA CYS A 24 13.89 -1.75 -2.79
C CYS A 24 15.05 -1.59 -3.78
N GLN A 25 16.29 -1.48 -3.30
CA GLN A 25 17.46 -1.28 -4.16
C GLN A 25 17.87 -2.54 -4.93
N GLU A 26 17.34 -3.70 -4.56
CA GLU A 26 17.71 -5.01 -5.13
C GLU A 26 16.81 -5.39 -6.30
N CYS A 27 15.48 -5.27 -6.14
CA CYS A 27 14.51 -5.58 -7.19
C CYS A 27 13.90 -4.35 -7.88
N GLY A 28 13.99 -3.17 -7.25
CA GLY A 28 13.39 -1.94 -7.77
C GLY A 28 11.93 -1.71 -7.35
N THR A 29 11.33 -2.59 -6.55
CA THR A 29 9.90 -2.49 -6.18
C THR A 29 9.64 -1.39 -5.17
N GLU A 30 8.53 -0.69 -5.39
CA GLU A 30 8.00 0.37 -4.55
C GLU A 30 7.22 -0.23 -3.40
N LEU A 31 7.65 0.07 -2.17
CA LEU A 31 7.08 -0.43 -0.93
C LEU A 31 6.67 0.76 -0.05
N VAL A 32 5.72 0.53 0.85
CA VAL A 32 5.27 1.50 1.83
C VAL A 32 5.36 0.94 3.24
N VAL A 33 5.72 1.78 4.21
CA VAL A 33 5.76 1.38 5.62
C VAL A 33 4.36 1.35 6.21
N VAL A 34 3.81 0.15 6.43
CA VAL A 34 2.46 -0.06 7.01
C VAL A 34 2.49 -0.29 8.52
N ASN A 35 3.64 -0.67 9.09
CA ASN A 35 3.80 -0.82 10.53
C ASN A 35 5.22 -0.44 10.98
N MET A 36 5.37 0.06 12.21
CA MET A 36 6.66 0.44 12.78
C MET A 36 7.10 -0.45 13.96
N LYS A 37 6.19 -1.25 14.55
CA LYS A 37 6.47 -2.12 15.70
C LYS A 37 5.61 -3.39 15.67
N PRO A 38 6.05 -4.48 15.02
CA PRO A 38 7.29 -4.64 14.25
C PRO A 38 7.30 -3.82 12.94
N LEU A 39 8.49 -3.55 12.40
CA LEU A 39 8.60 -2.83 11.12
C LEU A 39 8.11 -3.73 9.99
N GLU A 40 7.10 -3.29 9.26
CA GLU A 40 6.46 -4.03 8.16
C GLU A 40 6.35 -3.15 6.92
N LEU A 41 6.55 -3.77 5.76
CA LEU A 41 6.49 -3.13 4.45
C LEU A 41 5.46 -3.87 3.60
N ASP A 42 4.68 -3.11 2.86
CA ASP A 42 3.72 -3.61 1.87
C ASP A 42 3.95 -2.95 0.51
N TRP A 43 3.31 -3.42 -0.56
CA TRP A 43 3.46 -2.84 -1.90
C TRP A 43 2.82 -1.46 -1.95
N ALA A 44 3.53 -0.46 -2.48
CA ALA A 44 2.99 0.89 -2.58
C ALA A 44 1.82 1.00 -3.58
N ASP A 45 1.73 0.05 -4.52
CA ASP A 45 0.67 -0.07 -5.53
C ASP A 45 -0.59 -0.79 -5.03
N TYR A 46 -0.59 -1.31 -3.79
CA TYR A 46 -1.84 -1.76 -3.16
C TYR A 46 -2.60 -0.53 -2.64
N GLU A 47 -2.85 0.43 -3.53
CA GLU A 47 -3.98 1.33 -3.36
C GLU A 47 -5.20 0.43 -3.33
N ASP A 48 -5.98 0.56 -2.26
CA ASP A 48 -7.28 -0.02 -2.02
C ASP A 48 -8.12 -0.01 -3.32
N GLU A 49 -8.06 -1.10 -4.10
CA GLU A 49 -8.94 -1.35 -5.26
C GLU A 49 -10.40 -1.61 -4.82
N ASP A 50 -10.75 -1.28 -3.56
CA ASP A 50 -12.10 -1.30 -2.96
C ASP A 50 -12.70 0.13 -2.87
N TRP A 51 -12.30 1.03 -3.77
CA TRP A 51 -13.19 2.11 -4.23
C TRP A 51 -13.81 1.73 -5.58
N ASP A 52 -14.20 0.46 -5.72
CA ASP A 52 -15.37 0.14 -6.51
C ASP A 52 -16.57 0.77 -5.77
N ASP A 53 -16.75 2.07 -5.99
CA ASP A 53 -17.99 2.79 -5.70
C ASP A 53 -19.06 2.24 -6.67
N ASP A 54 -19.37 0.95 -6.56
CA ASP A 54 -20.61 0.33 -7.02
C ASP A 54 -21.71 0.71 -6.02
N TRP A 55 -21.91 2.02 -5.83
CA TRP A 55 -23.21 2.52 -5.41
C TRP A 55 -24.04 2.70 -6.68
N ALA A 56 -24.36 1.57 -7.28
CA ALA A 56 -25.67 1.37 -7.87
C ALA A 56 -26.71 1.63 -6.78
N ASP A 57 -27.28 2.83 -6.75
CA ASP A 57 -28.63 3.05 -6.25
C ASP A 57 -29.25 4.22 -7.02
N GLU A 58 -29.89 3.85 -8.13
CA GLU A 58 -31.24 4.29 -8.48
C GLU A 58 -31.56 5.77 -8.16
N ASP A 59 -31.37 6.67 -9.14
CA ASP A 59 -32.19 7.88 -9.22
C ASP A 59 -33.64 7.44 -9.50
N TRP A 60 -34.34 7.21 -8.39
CA TRP A 60 -35.74 6.86 -8.28
C TRP A 60 -36.61 8.10 -8.52
N ASP A 61 -37.56 7.95 -9.44
CA ASP A 61 -38.85 8.66 -9.56
C ASP A 61 -38.87 10.20 -9.67
N GLY A 62 -39.27 10.68 -10.86
CA GLY A 62 -39.66 12.06 -11.11
C GLY A 62 -40.68 12.17 -12.25
N GLU A 63 -41.86 11.60 -12.02
CA GLU A 63 -43.19 12.11 -12.43
C GLU A 63 -43.34 12.89 -13.78
N GLU A 64 -44.18 12.31 -14.66
CA GLU A 64 -45.08 12.93 -15.69
C GLU A 64 -44.54 13.22 -17.11
#